data_AF-A0A498G0Y5-F1
#
_entry.id   AF-A0A498G0Y5-F1
#
_cell.length_a   1.000
_cell.length_b   1.000
_cell.length_c   1.000
_cell.angle_alpha   90.00
_cell.angle_beta   90.00
_cell.angle_gamma   90.00
#
_symmetry.space_group_name_H-M   'P 1'
#
loop_
_entity.id
_entity.type
_entity.pdbx_description
1 polymer ?
#
loop_
_entity_poly.entity_id
_entity_poly.type
_entity_poly.pdbx_seq_one_letter_code
_entity_poly.pdbx_strand_id
1 'polypeptide(L)' 'METLTDEQQILYDIITEHEEIAPSDLYAKYRGQSSDPKTDRTVRNYLQKMERYNLIRAKGHNRGRTYCSVA' A
#
# COMPACT_ATOMS: atom_id res chain seq x y z
N MET A 1 -10.78 -6.97 15.28
CA MET A 1 -10.65 -6.41 13.92
C MET A 1 -10.20 -4.98 14.10
N GLU A 2 -8.95 -4.69 13.76
CA GLU A 2 -8.41 -3.33 13.80
C GLU A 2 -8.92 -2.59 12.57
N THR A 3 -9.56 -1.43 12.75
CA THR A 3 -9.92 -0.52 11.67
C THR A 3 -8.65 0.00 11.00
N LEU A 4 -8.65 0.17 9.67
CA LEU A 4 -7.53 0.80 8.98
C LEU A 4 -7.33 2.23 9.49
N THR A 5 -6.09 2.62 9.71
CA THR A 5 -5.78 4.04 9.96
C THR A 5 -5.94 4.84 8.66
N ASP A 6 -6.11 6.15 8.73
CA ASP A 6 -6.24 7.03 7.54
C ASP A 6 -5.14 6.77 6.51
N GLU A 7 -3.88 6.65 6.95
CA GLU A 7 -2.75 6.34 6.05
C GLU A 7 -2.86 4.99 5.35
N GLN A 8 -3.42 3.99 6.03
CA GLN A 8 -3.61 2.65 5.47
C GLN A 8 -4.80 2.60 4.52
N GLN A 9 -5.84 3.39 4.80
CA GLN A 9 -6.98 3.55 3.91
C GLN A 9 -6.55 4.17 2.58
N ILE A 10 -5.79 5.27 2.61
CA ILE A 10 -5.25 5.90 1.39
C ILE A 10 -4.43 4.90 0.57
N LEU A 11 -3.55 4.12 1.22
CA LEU A 11 -2.76 3.10 0.52
C LEU A 11 -3.64 2.00 -0.08
N TYR A 12 -4.66 1.54 0.64
CA TYR A 12 -5.60 0.54 0.17
C TYR A 12 -6.39 1.03 -1.05
N ASP A 13 -6.87 2.27 -0.99
CA ASP A 13 -7.66 2.89 -2.04
C ASP A 13 -6.84 3.01 -3.32
N ILE A 14 -5.59 3.50 -3.23
CA ILE A 14 -4.67 3.59 -4.38
C ILE A 14 -4.40 2.21 -4.98
N ILE A 15 -4.14 1.18 -4.16
CA ILE A 15 -3.89 -0.19 -4.65
C ILE A 15 -5.13 -0.74 -5.35
N THR A 16 -6.32 -0.48 -4.81
CA THR A 16 -7.59 -0.96 -5.37
C THR A 16 -7.93 -0.25 -6.67
N GLU A 17 -7.67 1.06 -6.76
CA GLU A 17 -7.88 1.86 -7.98
C GLU A 17 -6.97 1.44 -9.13
N HIS A 18 -5.72 1.08 -8.82
CA HIS A 18 -4.71 0.75 -9.82
C HIS A 18 -4.69 -0.71 -10.25
N GLU A 19 -5.46 -1.59 -9.60
CA GLU A 19 -5.44 -3.06 -9.70
C GLU A 19 -4.09 -3.71 -9.35
N GLU A 20 -2.99 -3.22 -9.91
CA GLU A 20 -1.62 -3.61 -9.61
C GLU A 20 -0.66 -2.41 -9.71
N ILE A 21 0.11 -2.16 -8.64
CA ILE A 21 0.99 -0.98 -8.57
C ILE A 21 2.36 -1.29 -7.96
N ALA A 22 3.41 -0.67 -8.51
CA ALA A 22 4.77 -0.77 -8.01
C ALA A 22 4.97 0.07 -6.72
N PRO A 23 5.88 -0.33 -5.80
CA PRO A 23 6.12 0.38 -4.55
C PRO A 23 6.48 1.86 -4.72
N SER A 24 7.28 2.21 -5.73
CA SER A 24 7.69 3.59 -6.00
C SER A 24 6.51 4.46 -6.41
N ASP A 25 5.65 3.95 -7.29
CA ASP A 25 4.49 4.68 -7.82
C ASP A 25 3.41 4.81 -6.75
N LEU A 26 3.20 3.74 -5.97
CA LEU A 26 2.33 3.75 -4.81
C LEU A 26 2.77 4.81 -3.80
N TYR A 27 4.06 4.86 -3.47
CA TYR A 27 4.56 5.85 -2.52
C TYR A 27 4.41 7.29 -3.05
N ALA A 28 4.69 7.52 -4.33
CA ALA A 28 4.52 8.83 -4.95
C ALA A 28 3.05 9.31 -4.89
N LYS A 29 2.09 8.43 -5.21
CA LYS A 29 0.66 8.73 -5.13
C LYS A 29 0.20 8.96 -3.70
N TYR A 30 0.61 8.09 -2.77
CA TYR A 30 0.31 8.21 -1.35
C TYR A 30 0.76 9.57 -0.80
N ARG A 31 1.99 10.00 -1.13
CA ARG A 31 2.52 11.29 -0.70
C ARG A 31 1.74 12.48 -1.25
N GLY A 32 1.12 12.34 -2.42
CA GLY A 32 0.29 13.37 -3.02
C GLY A 32 -1.10 13.49 -2.39
N GLN A 33 -1.58 12.43 -1.72
CA GLN A 33 -2.91 12.39 -1.11
C GLN A 33 -2.88 12.58 0.42
N SER A 34 -1.81 12.13 1.09
CA SER A 34 -1.67 12.26 2.55
C SER A 34 -1.33 13.70 2.94
N SER A 35 -2.05 14.24 3.93
CA SER A 35 -1.76 15.56 4.51
C SER A 35 -0.52 15.58 5.40
N ASP A 36 -0.13 14.42 5.95
CA ASP A 36 1.07 14.25 6.78
C ASP A 36 1.81 12.96 6.36
N PRO A 37 2.46 12.96 5.18
CA PRO A 37 2.96 11.75 4.55
C PRO A 37 4.04 11.08 5.39
N LYS A 38 3.83 9.79 5.67
CA LYS A 38 4.81 8.98 6.40
C LYS A 38 6.01 8.62 5.53
N THR A 39 7.09 8.26 6.21
CA THR A 39 8.30 7.79 5.53
C THR A 39 8.03 6.51 4.74
N ASP A 40 8.79 6.30 3.67
CA ASP A 40 8.74 5.10 2.84
C ASP A 40 8.97 3.81 3.66
N ARG A 41 9.81 3.85 4.70
CA ARG A 41 9.97 2.74 5.65
C ARG A 41 8.66 2.43 6.40
N THR A 42 7.98 3.45 6.90
CA THR A 42 6.70 3.30 7.61
C THR A 42 5.61 2.77 6.68
N VAL A 43 5.51 3.30 5.46
CA VAL A 43 4.57 2.82 4.44
C VAL A 43 4.78 1.34 4.15
N ARG A 44 6.04 0.89 3.96
CA ARG A 44 6.32 -0.54 3.78
C ARG A 44 5.89 -1.41 4.96
N ASN A 45 6.01 -0.91 6.20
CA ASN A 45 5.50 -1.64 7.37
C ASN A 45 3.97 -1.77 7.34
N TYR A 46 3.26 -0.74 6.90
CA TYR A 46 1.82 -0.80 6.69
C TYR A 46 1.45 -1.83 5.63
N LEU A 47 2.13 -1.82 4.47
CA LEU A 47 1.89 -2.80 3.41
C LEU A 47 2.14 -4.24 3.88
N GLN A 48 3.20 -4.49 4.65
CA GLN A 48 3.42 -5.81 5.26
C GLN A 48 2.30 -6.20 6.23
N LYS A 49 1.82 -5.25 7.05
CA LYS A 49 0.70 -5.49 7.97
C LYS A 49 -0.58 -5.83 7.18
N MET A 50 -0.89 -5.08 6.13
CA MET A 50 -2.06 -5.29 5.28
C MET A 50 -1.99 -6.62 4.50
N GLU A 51 -0.81 -6.98 4.01
CA GLU A 51 -0.55 -8.28 3.37
C GLU A 51 -0.77 -9.44 4.35
N ARG A 52 -0.25 -9.32 5.58
CA ARG A 52 -0.48 -10.32 6.64
C ARG A 52 -1.94 -10.51 7.00
N TYR A 53 -2.77 -9.47 6.87
CA TYR A 53 -4.22 -9.54 7.10
C TYR A 53 -5.01 -9.85 5.83
N ASN A 54 -4.35 -10.25 4.74
CA ASN A 54 -4.99 -10.58 3.45
C ASN A 54 -5.84 -9.45 2.86
N LEU A 55 -5.51 -8.18 3.15
CA LEU A 55 -6.17 -7.03 2.52
C LEU A 55 -5.59 -6.77 1.13
N ILE A 56 -4.27 -6.94 1.01
CA ILE A 56 -3.51 -6.80 -0.21
C ILE A 56 -2.61 -8.02 -0.39
N ARG A 57 -2.08 -8.19 -1.60
CA ARG A 57 -1.10 -9.22 -1.93
C ARG A 57 0.05 -8.59 -2.68
N ALA A 58 1.28 -8.93 -2.29
CA ALA A 58 2.43 -8.63 -3.13
C ALA A 58 2.57 -9.71 -4.22
N LYS A 59 2.85 -9.27 -5.45
CA LYS A 59 3.28 -10.13 -6.55
C LYS A 59 4.72 -9.77 -6.94
N GLY A 60 5.42 -10.75 -7.51
CA GLY A 60 6.80 -10.58 -7.98
C GLY A 60 7.85 -10.47 -6.87
N HIS A 61 9.12 -10.42 -7.28
CA HIS A 61 10.28 -10.34 -6.37
C HIS A 61 11.20 -9.17 -6.77
N ASN A 62 11.91 -8.62 -5.78
CA ASN A 62 12.89 -7.53 -5.96
C ASN A 62 12.33 -6.34 -6.75
N ARG A 63 12.83 -6.12 -7.97
CA ARG A 63 12.45 -5.00 -8.84
C ARG A 63 11.08 -5.16 -9.49
N GLY A 64 10.58 -6.39 -9.58
CA GLY A 64 9.24 -6.68 -10.13
C GLY A 64 8.17 -6.76 -9.05
N ARG A 65 8.43 -6.28 -7.82
CA ARG A 65 7.43 -6.32 -6.75
C ARG A 65 6.31 -5.34 -7.08
N THR A 66 5.07 -5.80 -7.02
CA THR A 66 3.85 -5.01 -7.17
C THR A 66 2.85 -5.39 -6.08
N TYR A 67 1.85 -4.55 -5.85
CA TYR A 67 0.78 -4.78 -4.89
C TYR A 67 -0.58 -4.72 -5.58
N CYS A 68 -1.46 -5.65 -5.24
CA CYS A 68 -2.85 -5.70 -5.68
C CYS A 68 -3.77 -5.96 -4.48
N SER A 69 -5.04 -5.54 -4.55
CA SER A 69 -6.05 -5.90 -3.56
C SER A 69 -6.42 -7.38 -3.68
N VAL A 70 -6.90 -7.99 -2.59
CA VAL A 70 -7.23 -9.44 -2.51
C VAL A 70 -8.75 -9.68 -2.66
N ALA A 71 -9.48 -8.70 -3.21
CA ALA A 71 -10.95 -8.68 -3.32
C ALA A 71 -11.62 -10.07 -3.49
#